data_AF-A0A2L0EX18-F1
#
_entry.id   AF-A0A2L0EX18-F1
#
_cell.length_a   1.000
_cell.length_b   1.000
_cell.length_c   1.000
_cell.angle_alpha   90.00
_cell.angle_beta   90.00
_cell.angle_gamma   90.00
#
_symmetry.space_group_name_H-M   'P 1'
#
loop_
_entity.id
_entity.type
_entity.pdbx_description
1 polymer ?
#
loop_
_entity_poly.entity_id
_entity_poly.type
_entity_poly.pdbx_seq_one_letter_code
_entity_poly.pdbx_strand_id
1 'polypeptide(L)'
;MAEEKKKSKIDLKARLGKTSMGGAQGAAVPLPVPGPQPGSGPPPDGGAGVVPPPHQSARPPMPSVGGIAPPPGISPGIPLPAFAPAARPQIQTPPPKPTAAAQTIKVEVGEEIEIERRKSSKRIALFAAVAAVIGIGIGFVAGGQKERSDRGMLAIEGAAALEKDVRAANAKMQELNDKLAAGAEQLSKKSFPGQLATELGAINIPFDATNLEGKQVGSLPGRVLRQVLAYTTAVQDLNKTKDSLKNVFSAAQAPVEKAWKEQDEPVVNFSVVFRRDGDKTIAELVPNKAPFPFGKDWPAKYSVTRIERSQQGAKEVEKEATRWTKGDLAGGDLQALPVDPQSVAGLTSEQIVLKLRGAIRDINQLLNGNKDNPATETPGLLKEGDDLANELHKISLHR
;
A
#
# COMPACT_ATOMS: atom_id res chain seq x y z
N MET A 1 55.66 -29.46 -13.46
CA MET A 1 54.37 -29.34 -14.17
C MET A 1 53.31 -29.82 -13.19
N ALA A 2 52.21 -29.14 -12.86
CA ALA A 2 51.52 -27.97 -13.38
C ALA A 2 50.74 -27.35 -12.19
N GLU A 3 50.92 -26.05 -11.94
CA GLU A 3 49.90 -24.99 -12.12
C GLU A 3 48.96 -24.77 -10.92
N GLU A 4 49.43 -23.93 -10.01
CA GLU A 4 48.58 -23.16 -9.10
C GLU A 4 47.76 -22.13 -9.89
N LYS A 5 46.43 -22.28 -9.92
CA LYS A 5 45.52 -21.21 -10.32
C LYS A 5 45.49 -20.12 -9.22
N LYS A 6 46.35 -19.11 -9.37
CA LYS A 6 46.24 -17.82 -8.69
C LYS A 6 44.90 -17.16 -9.02
N LYS A 7 44.01 -17.02 -8.04
CA LYS A 7 42.89 -16.08 -8.11
C LYS A 7 43.44 -14.66 -7.99
N SER A 8 43.36 -13.90 -9.07
CA SER A 8 43.67 -12.48 -9.13
C SER A 8 42.73 -11.68 -8.23
N LYS A 9 43.28 -11.07 -7.18
CA LYS A 9 42.59 -10.05 -6.38
C LYS A 9 42.33 -8.86 -7.28
N ILE A 10 41.07 -8.63 -7.63
CA ILE A 10 40.63 -7.41 -8.30
C ILE A 10 40.73 -6.30 -7.25
N ASP A 11 41.73 -5.45 -7.39
CA ASP A 11 41.93 -4.29 -6.53
C ASP A 11 40.91 -3.20 -6.90
N LEU A 12 39.81 -3.12 -6.15
CA LEU A 12 38.77 -2.10 -6.34
C LEU A 12 39.28 -0.67 -6.13
N LYS A 13 40.41 -0.50 -5.43
CA LYS A 13 41.05 0.81 -5.20
C LYS A 13 41.71 1.39 -6.46
N ALA A 14 41.99 0.59 -7.47
CA ALA A 14 42.60 1.06 -8.72
C ALA A 14 41.58 1.42 -9.81
N ARG A 15 40.27 1.13 -9.63
CA ARG A 15 39.21 1.43 -10.62
C ARG A 15 38.19 2.48 -10.19
N LEU A 16 38.27 3.00 -8.97
CA LEU A 16 37.59 4.26 -8.63
C LEU A 16 38.56 5.41 -8.77
N GLY A 17 38.61 5.96 -9.98
CA GLY A 17 39.29 7.21 -10.27
C GLY A 17 38.82 8.32 -9.33
N LYS A 18 39.80 9.11 -8.90
CA LYS A 18 39.66 10.32 -8.09
C LYS A 18 38.62 11.28 -8.68
N THR A 19 37.47 11.41 -8.04
CA THR A 19 36.66 12.64 -8.11
C THR A 19 36.93 13.41 -6.82
N SER A 20 37.69 14.49 -6.95
CA SER A 20 37.89 15.48 -5.90
C SER A 20 36.55 16.15 -5.59
N MET A 21 36.09 16.06 -4.34
CA MET A 21 35.32 17.14 -3.72
C MET A 21 35.63 17.17 -2.23
N GLY A 22 36.24 18.29 -1.82
CA GLY A 22 36.55 18.62 -0.44
C GLY A 22 35.29 18.77 0.41
N GLY A 23 35.51 18.67 1.72
CA GLY A 23 34.46 18.54 2.72
C GLY A 23 33.54 19.75 2.85
N ALA A 24 32.34 19.45 3.31
CA ALA A 24 31.51 20.35 4.11
C ALA A 24 30.83 19.50 5.19
N GLN A 25 31.13 19.81 6.45
CA GLN A 25 30.39 19.32 7.60
C GLN A 25 29.03 20.03 7.63
N GLY A 26 27.96 19.28 7.94
CA GLY A 26 26.64 19.83 8.27
C GLY A 26 25.65 19.87 7.12
N ALA A 27 25.08 18.72 6.75
CA ALA A 27 23.88 18.66 5.91
C ALA A 27 22.65 18.56 6.82
N ALA A 28 21.91 19.66 6.97
CA ALA A 28 20.58 19.67 7.56
C ALA A 28 19.56 19.15 6.55
N VAL A 29 18.64 18.31 7.00
CA VAL A 29 17.56 17.72 6.22
C VAL A 29 16.50 18.80 5.95
N PRO A 30 15.96 18.96 4.72
CA PRO A 30 14.95 19.99 4.45
C PRO A 30 13.62 19.64 5.14
N LEU A 31 13.09 20.60 5.89
CA LEU A 31 11.74 20.53 6.49
C LEU A 31 10.65 20.67 5.40
N PRO A 32 9.51 19.95 5.51
CA PRO A 32 8.39 20.10 4.58
C PRO A 32 7.63 21.41 4.82
N VAL A 33 7.35 22.13 3.73
CA VAL A 33 6.56 23.37 3.69
C VAL A 33 5.06 23.05 3.84
N PRO A 34 4.31 23.70 4.75
CA PRO A 34 2.85 23.58 4.81
C PRO A 34 2.19 24.20 3.57
N GLY A 35 1.31 23.44 2.91
CA GLY A 35 0.49 23.93 1.80
C GLY A 35 -0.62 24.90 2.25
N PRO A 36 -1.22 25.66 1.30
CA PRO A 36 -2.19 26.70 1.61
C PRO A 36 -3.52 26.12 2.14
N GLN A 37 -3.97 26.69 3.25
CA GLN A 37 -5.27 26.43 3.88
C GLN A 37 -6.40 27.14 3.11
N PRO A 38 -7.54 26.48 2.79
CA PRO A 38 -8.64 27.12 2.08
C PRO A 38 -9.45 28.10 2.94
N GLY A 39 -9.65 29.29 2.37
CA GLY A 39 -10.56 30.41 2.70
C GLY A 39 -11.51 30.33 3.89
N SER A 40 -11.35 31.28 4.81
CA SER A 40 -12.38 31.77 5.71
C SER A 40 -13.27 32.80 5.00
N GLY A 41 -14.49 32.39 4.62
CA GLY A 41 -15.57 33.30 4.25
C GLY A 41 -16.28 33.89 5.49
N PRO A 42 -16.98 35.03 5.35
CA PRO A 42 -17.71 35.66 6.45
C PRO A 42 -18.96 34.85 6.87
N PRO A 43 -19.42 34.97 8.14
CA PRO A 43 -20.54 34.19 8.66
C PRO A 43 -21.89 34.70 8.13
N PRO A 44 -22.91 33.84 7.91
CA PRO A 44 -24.26 34.27 7.63
C PRO A 44 -25.09 34.46 8.90
N ASP A 45 -25.92 35.49 8.87
CA ASP A 45 -26.90 35.89 9.88
C ASP A 45 -27.95 34.81 10.18
N GLY A 46 -28.38 34.79 11.44
CA GLY A 46 -29.39 33.88 11.98
C GLY A 46 -30.82 34.22 11.57
N GLY A 47 -31.64 33.18 11.46
CA GLY A 47 -33.09 33.26 11.35
C GLY A 47 -33.73 31.91 11.68
N ALA A 48 -34.53 31.89 12.74
CA ALA A 48 -35.19 30.71 13.29
C ALA A 48 -36.44 30.30 12.48
N GLY A 49 -36.75 28.99 12.46
CA GLY A 49 -38.14 28.52 12.47
C GLY A 49 -38.55 27.36 11.54
N VAL A 50 -38.95 26.24 12.19
CA VAL A 50 -40.13 25.39 11.91
C VAL A 50 -40.02 24.13 10.99
N VAL A 51 -39.95 22.95 11.66
CA VAL A 51 -40.66 21.62 11.52
C VAL A 51 -40.75 20.86 10.16
N PRO A 52 -40.52 19.50 10.11
CA PRO A 52 -40.63 18.60 8.92
C PRO A 52 -41.99 17.84 8.83
N PRO A 53 -42.44 17.16 7.73
CA PRO A 53 -41.96 15.82 7.24
C PRO A 53 -42.31 15.50 5.73
N PRO A 54 -42.54 14.24 5.24
CA PRO A 54 -41.73 13.00 5.18
C PRO A 54 -41.51 12.43 3.73
N HIS A 55 -40.72 11.33 3.67
CA HIS A 55 -40.36 10.40 2.58
C HIS A 55 -41.22 10.30 1.31
N GLN A 56 -40.57 10.06 0.16
CA GLN A 56 -41.04 9.13 -0.87
C GLN A 56 -39.93 8.59 -1.80
N SER A 57 -39.90 7.27 -1.93
CA SER A 57 -39.06 6.45 -2.80
C SER A 57 -39.56 6.50 -4.25
N ALA A 58 -38.68 6.65 -5.24
CA ALA A 58 -38.90 6.13 -6.59
C ALA A 58 -37.60 6.08 -7.41
N ARG A 59 -37.16 4.86 -7.75
CA ARG A 59 -36.22 4.60 -8.84
C ARG A 59 -36.94 4.83 -10.19
N PRO A 60 -36.30 5.46 -11.18
CA PRO A 60 -36.78 5.39 -12.56
C PRO A 60 -36.26 4.12 -13.30
N PRO A 61 -37.00 3.61 -14.29
CA PRO A 61 -36.69 2.36 -15.01
C PRO A 61 -35.72 2.59 -16.20
N MET A 62 -34.98 1.55 -16.57
CA MET A 62 -34.21 1.49 -17.81
C MET A 62 -35.11 1.27 -19.03
N PRO A 63 -34.86 1.93 -20.18
CA PRO A 63 -35.38 1.49 -21.47
C PRO A 63 -34.39 0.54 -22.18
N SER A 64 -34.97 -0.54 -22.68
CA SER A 64 -34.38 -1.46 -23.67
C SER A 64 -34.77 -1.02 -25.09
N VAL A 65 -34.03 -1.54 -26.07
CA VAL A 65 -34.33 -1.67 -27.51
C VAL A 65 -33.72 -0.62 -28.45
N GLY A 66 -32.96 -1.13 -29.43
CA GLY A 66 -33.16 -0.76 -30.83
C GLY A 66 -31.95 -0.13 -31.51
N GLY A 67 -31.43 -0.81 -32.53
CA GLY A 67 -30.22 -0.41 -33.26
C GLY A 67 -30.41 0.71 -34.27
N ILE A 68 -29.30 1.38 -34.60
CA ILE A 68 -29.16 2.31 -35.71
C ILE A 68 -27.77 2.11 -36.33
N ALA A 69 -27.73 2.14 -37.66
CA ALA A 69 -26.67 1.79 -38.60
C ALA A 69 -25.30 2.50 -38.42
N PRO A 70 -24.21 1.94 -38.99
CA PRO A 70 -22.90 2.61 -38.99
C PRO A 70 -22.86 3.77 -40.00
N PRO A 71 -22.17 4.89 -39.68
CA PRO A 71 -22.05 6.03 -40.59
C PRO A 71 -21.01 5.77 -41.70
N PRO A 72 -21.28 6.19 -42.95
CA PRO A 72 -20.32 6.17 -44.05
C PRO A 72 -19.52 7.48 -44.10
N GLY A 73 -18.24 7.40 -44.49
CA GLY A 73 -17.52 8.55 -45.06
C GLY A 73 -16.22 8.93 -44.34
N ILE A 74 -15.12 8.76 -45.08
CA ILE A 74 -13.73 8.97 -44.71
C ILE A 74 -13.32 10.37 -45.19
N SER A 75 -12.52 11.11 -44.42
CA SER A 75 -11.58 12.10 -44.95
C SER A 75 -10.49 12.50 -43.93
N PRO A 76 -9.33 13.00 -44.41
CA PRO A 76 -8.00 12.55 -43.96
C PRO A 76 -7.25 13.57 -43.09
N GLY A 77 -6.27 13.10 -42.31
CA GLY A 77 -5.13 13.93 -41.89
C GLY A 77 -5.05 14.30 -40.41
N ILE A 78 -5.04 13.32 -39.50
CA ILE A 78 -4.60 13.55 -38.11
C ILE A 78 -3.60 12.46 -37.72
N PRO A 79 -2.36 12.80 -37.32
CA PRO A 79 -1.35 11.83 -36.93
C PRO A 79 -1.73 11.16 -35.61
N LEU A 80 -1.78 9.83 -35.61
CA LEU A 80 -2.07 9.01 -34.44
C LEU A 80 -0.89 9.01 -33.44
N PRO A 81 -1.16 8.95 -32.12
CA PRO A 81 -0.12 8.79 -31.11
C PRO A 81 0.51 7.39 -31.16
N ALA A 82 1.82 7.35 -30.94
CA ALA A 82 2.67 6.17 -31.07
C ALA A 82 2.56 5.19 -29.88
N PHE A 83 1.38 4.63 -29.57
CA PHE A 83 1.24 3.47 -28.67
C PHE A 83 -0.07 2.69 -28.93
N ALA A 84 -0.29 2.26 -30.17
CA ALA A 84 -1.30 1.25 -30.49
C ALA A 84 -0.65 -0.15 -30.48
N PRO A 85 -1.30 -1.19 -29.90
CA PRO A 85 -0.78 -2.54 -29.87
C PRO A 85 -0.70 -3.14 -31.29
N ALA A 86 0.47 -3.65 -31.65
CA ALA A 86 0.71 -4.31 -32.93
C ALA A 86 -0.23 -5.52 -33.12
N ALA A 87 -0.85 -5.60 -34.30
CA ALA A 87 -1.65 -6.73 -34.72
C ALA A 87 -0.80 -8.02 -34.77
N ARG A 88 -1.30 -9.09 -34.15
CA ARG A 88 -0.67 -10.42 -34.24
C ARG A 88 -0.76 -10.97 -35.67
N PRO A 89 0.29 -11.61 -36.19
CA PRO A 89 0.24 -12.29 -37.48
C PRO A 89 -0.68 -13.52 -37.41
N GLN A 90 -1.56 -13.65 -38.40
CA GLN A 90 -2.38 -14.84 -38.61
C GLN A 90 -1.51 -16.01 -39.09
N ILE A 91 -1.62 -17.15 -38.42
CA ILE A 91 -1.01 -18.41 -38.82
C ILE A 91 -1.83 -18.98 -39.98
N GLN A 92 -1.21 -19.07 -41.16
CA GLN A 92 -1.76 -19.78 -42.32
C GLN A 92 -1.66 -21.29 -42.07
N THR A 93 -2.78 -21.98 -42.11
CA THR A 93 -2.84 -23.44 -42.20
C THR A 93 -2.52 -23.89 -43.63
N PRO A 94 -1.61 -24.85 -43.85
CA PRO A 94 -1.34 -25.38 -45.19
C PRO A 94 -2.48 -26.30 -45.67
N PRO A 95 -2.72 -26.39 -47.00
CA PRO A 95 -3.82 -27.14 -47.59
C PRO A 95 -3.60 -28.66 -47.49
N PRO A 96 -4.67 -29.47 -47.32
CA PRO A 96 -4.55 -30.92 -47.31
C PRO A 96 -4.25 -31.46 -48.73
N LYS A 97 -3.20 -32.28 -48.81
CA LYS A 97 -2.78 -32.98 -50.03
C LYS A 97 -3.70 -34.21 -50.27
N PRO A 98 -4.14 -34.48 -51.51
CA PRO A 98 -5.09 -35.56 -51.81
C PRO A 98 -4.35 -36.89 -52.00
N THR A 99 -4.84 -37.98 -51.40
CA THR A 99 -4.34 -39.32 -51.70
C THR A 99 -5.45 -40.37 -51.69
N ALA A 100 -5.51 -41.08 -52.83
CA ALA A 100 -5.99 -42.44 -53.09
C ALA A 100 -7.51 -42.74 -53.17
N ALA A 101 -7.97 -42.70 -54.42
CA ALA A 101 -8.63 -43.81 -55.13
C ALA A 101 -9.86 -44.46 -54.47
N ALA A 102 -11.04 -44.00 -54.90
CA ALA A 102 -12.26 -44.77 -54.87
C ALA A 102 -12.12 -46.03 -55.74
N GLN A 103 -12.07 -47.21 -55.12
CA GLN A 103 -12.39 -48.46 -55.80
C GLN A 103 -13.88 -48.74 -55.60
N THR A 104 -14.63 -48.46 -56.64
CA THR A 104 -16.01 -48.90 -56.85
C THR A 104 -16.09 -50.42 -56.82
N ILE A 105 -16.65 -50.98 -55.75
CA ILE A 105 -17.23 -52.33 -55.78
C ILE A 105 -18.73 -52.12 -56.01
N LYS A 106 -19.18 -52.39 -57.24
CA LYS A 106 -20.59 -52.55 -57.58
C LYS A 106 -21.06 -53.84 -56.90
N VAL A 107 -21.84 -53.72 -55.83
CA VAL A 107 -22.69 -54.80 -55.34
C VAL A 107 -24.11 -54.42 -55.72
N GLU A 108 -24.65 -55.11 -56.71
CA GLU A 108 -26.07 -55.07 -57.03
C GLU A 108 -26.81 -55.72 -55.87
N VAL A 109 -27.29 -54.89 -54.94
CA VAL A 109 -28.17 -55.33 -53.86
C VAL A 109 -29.56 -55.45 -54.46
N GLY A 110 -30.03 -56.69 -54.62
CA GLY A 110 -31.38 -56.99 -55.03
C GLY A 110 -32.41 -56.33 -54.11
N GLU A 111 -33.52 -55.90 -54.72
CA GLU A 111 -34.62 -55.11 -54.16
C GLU A 111 -35.36 -55.79 -52.97
N GLU A 112 -34.92 -56.98 -52.56
CA GLU A 112 -35.56 -57.80 -51.53
C GLU A 112 -34.98 -57.58 -50.10
N ILE A 113 -33.86 -56.85 -49.94
CA ILE A 113 -33.23 -56.58 -48.63
C ILE A 113 -33.61 -55.20 -48.03
N GLU A 114 -34.15 -54.26 -48.82
CA GLU A 114 -34.51 -52.93 -48.32
C GLU A 114 -35.75 -52.92 -47.39
N ILE A 115 -36.64 -53.90 -47.54
CA ILE A 115 -37.87 -53.98 -46.72
C ILE A 115 -37.56 -54.51 -45.32
N GLU A 116 -36.59 -55.43 -45.17
CA GLU A 116 -36.17 -55.92 -43.85
C GLU A 116 -35.29 -54.92 -43.09
N ARG A 117 -34.43 -54.16 -43.80
CA ARG A 117 -33.64 -53.08 -43.18
C ARG A 117 -34.52 -51.95 -42.65
N ARG A 118 -35.63 -51.60 -43.32
CA ARG A 118 -36.57 -50.57 -42.82
C ARG A 118 -37.32 -50.98 -41.56
N LYS A 119 -37.61 -52.28 -41.35
CA LYS A 119 -38.26 -52.77 -40.13
C LYS A 119 -37.29 -52.91 -38.95
N SER A 120 -36.04 -53.32 -39.18
CA SER A 120 -35.02 -53.41 -38.13
C SER A 120 -34.49 -52.04 -37.71
N SER A 121 -34.30 -51.11 -38.66
CA SER A 121 -33.83 -49.74 -38.38
C SER A 121 -34.78 -48.95 -37.49
N LYS A 122 -36.10 -49.17 -37.60
CA LYS A 122 -37.09 -48.51 -36.73
C LYS A 122 -37.05 -49.00 -35.29
N ARG A 123 -36.76 -50.29 -35.06
CA ARG A 123 -36.59 -50.84 -33.71
C ARG A 123 -35.27 -50.40 -33.09
N ILE A 124 -34.18 -50.42 -33.86
CA ILE A 124 -32.86 -49.96 -33.41
C ILE A 124 -32.85 -48.45 -33.12
N ALA A 125 -33.50 -47.64 -33.96
CA ALA A 125 -33.64 -46.19 -33.72
C ALA A 125 -34.47 -45.89 -32.47
N LEU A 126 -35.51 -46.67 -32.18
CA LEU A 126 -36.32 -46.52 -30.97
C LEU A 126 -35.53 -46.91 -29.72
N PHE A 127 -34.77 -48.02 -29.75
CA PHE A 127 -33.90 -48.40 -28.63
C PHE A 127 -32.75 -47.41 -28.42
N ALA A 128 -32.17 -46.85 -29.49
CA ALA A 128 -31.15 -45.81 -29.40
C ALA A 128 -31.72 -44.50 -28.84
N ALA A 129 -32.95 -44.12 -29.20
CA ALA A 129 -33.61 -42.94 -28.65
C ALA A 129 -33.96 -43.12 -27.16
N VAL A 130 -34.45 -44.29 -26.74
CA VAL A 130 -34.72 -44.60 -25.34
C VAL A 130 -33.43 -44.66 -24.52
N ALA A 131 -32.36 -45.28 -25.05
CA ALA A 131 -31.05 -45.30 -24.41
C ALA A 131 -30.42 -43.89 -24.31
N ALA A 132 -30.62 -43.03 -25.31
CA ALA A 132 -30.17 -41.64 -25.27
C ALA A 132 -30.94 -40.81 -24.23
N VAL A 133 -32.26 -41.00 -24.10
CA VAL A 133 -33.07 -40.31 -23.08
C VAL A 133 -32.71 -40.78 -21.67
N ILE A 134 -32.50 -42.08 -21.46
CA ILE A 134 -32.05 -42.64 -20.16
C ILE A 134 -30.61 -42.21 -19.86
N GLY A 135 -29.72 -42.20 -20.86
CA GLY A 135 -28.33 -41.77 -20.74
C GLY A 135 -28.17 -40.28 -20.44
N ILE A 136 -28.99 -39.41 -21.06
CA ILE A 136 -29.00 -37.97 -20.78
C ILE A 136 -29.61 -37.69 -19.39
N GLY A 137 -30.68 -38.40 -19.00
CA GLY A 137 -31.32 -38.25 -17.69
C GLY A 137 -30.43 -38.66 -16.51
N ILE A 138 -29.66 -39.74 -16.65
CA ILE A 138 -28.74 -40.23 -15.61
C ILE A 138 -27.40 -39.47 -15.67
N GLY A 139 -26.91 -39.13 -16.86
CA GLY A 139 -25.64 -38.41 -17.05
C GLY A 139 -25.63 -36.99 -16.49
N PHE A 140 -26.73 -36.23 -16.63
CA PHE A 140 -26.81 -34.87 -16.08
C PHE A 140 -26.94 -34.83 -14.55
N VAL A 141 -27.58 -35.83 -13.94
CA VAL A 141 -27.76 -35.91 -12.48
C VAL A 141 -26.52 -36.50 -11.81
N ALA A 142 -25.94 -37.56 -12.35
CA ALA A 142 -24.73 -38.19 -11.79
C ALA A 142 -23.46 -37.35 -12.02
N GLY A 143 -23.32 -36.71 -13.20
CA GLY A 143 -22.21 -35.81 -13.47
C GLY A 143 -22.25 -34.56 -12.59
N GLY A 144 -23.43 -33.97 -12.39
CA GLY A 144 -23.62 -32.83 -11.51
C GLY A 144 -23.37 -33.12 -10.03
N GLN A 145 -23.66 -34.34 -9.56
CA GLN A 145 -23.36 -34.73 -8.17
C GLN A 145 -21.88 -35.09 -7.95
N LYS A 146 -21.24 -35.77 -8.89
CA LYS A 146 -19.79 -36.05 -8.81
C LYS A 146 -18.96 -34.76 -8.86
N GLU A 147 -19.28 -33.85 -9.77
CA GLU A 147 -18.59 -32.55 -9.82
C GLU A 147 -18.86 -31.68 -8.59
N ARG A 148 -20.04 -31.76 -7.98
CA ARG A 148 -20.32 -31.07 -6.70
C ARG A 148 -19.59 -31.69 -5.53
N SER A 149 -19.47 -33.02 -5.50
CA SER A 149 -18.70 -33.76 -4.50
C SER A 149 -17.21 -33.44 -4.61
N ASP A 150 -16.65 -33.48 -5.82
CA ASP A 150 -15.23 -33.18 -6.08
C ASP A 150 -14.92 -31.71 -5.75
N ARG A 151 -15.81 -30.78 -6.12
CA ARG A 151 -15.67 -29.35 -5.72
C ARG A 151 -15.79 -29.14 -4.22
N GLY A 152 -16.65 -29.89 -3.53
CA GLY A 152 -16.79 -29.86 -2.08
C GLY A 152 -15.52 -30.33 -1.36
N MET A 153 -14.94 -31.44 -1.83
CA MET A 153 -13.66 -31.96 -1.33
C MET A 153 -12.51 -30.96 -1.53
N LEU A 154 -12.41 -30.36 -2.72
CA LEU A 154 -11.40 -29.34 -2.99
C LEU A 154 -11.60 -28.07 -2.15
N ALA A 155 -12.84 -27.70 -1.83
CA ALA A 155 -13.15 -26.59 -0.93
C ALA A 155 -12.67 -26.88 0.51
N ILE A 156 -12.87 -28.11 0.97
CA ILE A 156 -12.43 -28.59 2.30
C ILE A 156 -10.91 -28.59 2.39
N GLU A 157 -10.22 -29.11 1.37
CA GLU A 157 -8.76 -29.10 1.31
C GLU A 157 -8.19 -27.68 1.21
N GLY A 158 -8.81 -26.83 0.39
CA GLY A 158 -8.47 -25.42 0.27
C GLY A 158 -8.64 -24.65 1.59
N ALA A 159 -9.74 -24.90 2.32
CA ALA A 159 -9.99 -24.32 3.63
C ALA A 159 -8.94 -24.76 4.66
N ALA A 160 -8.58 -26.05 4.69
CA ALA A 160 -7.53 -26.56 5.58
C ALA A 160 -6.15 -25.95 5.28
N ALA A 161 -5.83 -25.73 4.00
CA ALA A 161 -4.59 -25.08 3.60
C ALA A 161 -4.59 -23.58 3.93
N LEU A 162 -5.71 -22.89 3.76
CA LEU A 162 -5.86 -21.48 4.16
C LEU A 162 -5.77 -21.31 5.67
N GLU A 163 -6.37 -22.22 6.45
CA GLU A 163 -6.27 -22.19 7.90
C GLU A 163 -4.80 -22.17 8.36
N LYS A 164 -3.98 -23.08 7.81
CA LYS A 164 -2.54 -23.15 8.13
C LYS A 164 -1.81 -21.85 7.81
N ASP A 165 -2.09 -21.26 6.65
CA ASP A 165 -1.48 -20.00 6.23
C ASP A 165 -1.91 -18.83 7.10
N VAL A 166 -3.20 -18.73 7.44
CA VAL A 166 -3.72 -17.69 8.35
C VAL A 166 -3.09 -17.82 9.74
N ARG A 167 -2.96 -19.04 10.28
CA ARG A 167 -2.28 -19.26 11.57
C ARG A 167 -0.80 -18.90 11.52
N ALA A 168 -0.10 -19.22 10.44
CA ALA A 168 1.30 -18.83 10.24
C ALA A 168 1.45 -17.30 10.15
N ALA A 169 0.52 -16.62 9.47
CA ALA A 169 0.45 -15.18 9.41
C ALA A 169 0.22 -14.55 10.79
N ASN A 170 -0.75 -15.09 11.56
CA ASN A 170 -1.02 -14.66 12.93
C ASN A 170 0.20 -14.81 13.85
N ALA A 171 0.93 -15.92 13.76
CA ALA A 171 2.16 -16.11 14.53
C ALA A 171 3.21 -15.02 14.22
N LYS A 172 3.38 -14.65 12.94
CA LYS A 172 4.27 -13.55 12.53
C LYS A 172 3.76 -12.17 12.92
N MET A 173 2.45 -11.96 12.95
CA MET A 173 1.84 -10.74 13.47
C MET A 173 2.02 -10.61 14.99
N GLN A 174 1.98 -11.72 15.72
CA GLN A 174 2.28 -11.73 17.16
C GLN A 174 3.77 -11.40 17.40
N GLU A 175 4.68 -12.02 16.64
CA GLU A 175 6.10 -11.68 16.69
C GLU A 175 6.34 -10.19 16.42
N LEU A 176 5.65 -9.62 15.42
CA LEU A 176 5.69 -8.19 15.12
C LEU A 176 5.21 -7.35 16.31
N ASN A 177 4.07 -7.71 16.91
CA ASN A 177 3.50 -7.03 18.07
C ASN A 177 4.48 -6.99 19.25
N ASP A 178 5.12 -8.12 19.55
CA ASP A 178 6.07 -8.23 20.67
C ASP A 178 7.31 -7.36 20.44
N LYS A 179 7.83 -7.33 19.20
CA LYS A 179 8.96 -6.44 18.83
C LYS A 179 8.59 -4.97 18.91
N LEU A 180 7.39 -4.60 18.46
CA LEU A 180 6.90 -3.22 18.56
C LEU A 180 6.69 -2.79 20.01
N ALA A 181 6.17 -3.68 20.87
CA ALA A 181 6.03 -3.42 22.30
C ALA A 181 7.39 -3.18 22.97
N ALA A 182 8.38 -4.05 22.70
CA ALA A 182 9.74 -3.88 23.20
C ALA A 182 10.38 -2.56 22.70
N GLY A 183 10.17 -2.22 21.43
CA GLY A 183 10.58 -0.94 20.84
C GLY A 183 9.95 0.28 21.51
N ALA A 184 8.64 0.21 21.77
CA ALA A 184 7.90 1.26 22.48
C ALA A 184 8.42 1.45 23.91
N GLU A 185 8.72 0.35 24.61
CA GLU A 185 9.27 0.39 25.96
C GLU A 185 10.68 1.03 25.99
N GLN A 186 11.52 0.75 25.01
CA GLN A 186 12.81 1.43 24.91
C GLN A 186 12.63 2.94 24.68
N LEU A 187 11.73 3.32 23.76
CA LEU A 187 11.42 4.73 23.49
C LEU A 187 10.80 5.45 24.70
N SER A 188 10.04 4.76 25.56
CA SER A 188 9.50 5.35 26.79
C SER A 188 10.59 5.59 27.83
N LYS A 189 11.61 4.73 27.88
CA LYS A 189 12.82 4.85 28.71
C LYS A 189 13.89 5.79 28.14
N LYS A 190 13.55 6.59 27.11
CA LYS A 190 14.51 7.47 26.39
C LYS A 190 15.73 6.71 25.83
N SER A 191 15.52 5.48 25.36
CA SER A 191 16.54 4.67 24.70
C SER A 191 16.13 4.35 23.27
N PHE A 192 17.07 4.44 22.32
CA PHE A 192 16.77 4.22 20.92
C PHE A 192 16.82 2.73 20.60
N PRO A 193 15.75 2.14 20.04
CA PRO A 193 15.73 0.72 19.72
C PRO A 193 16.50 0.46 18.42
N GLY A 194 17.82 0.50 18.50
CA GLY A 194 18.72 0.38 17.34
C GLY A 194 18.59 -0.93 16.57
N GLN A 195 18.09 -1.99 17.20
CA GLN A 195 17.86 -3.28 16.55
C GLN A 195 16.49 -3.39 15.89
N LEU A 196 15.52 -2.55 16.26
CA LEU A 196 14.12 -2.70 15.83
C LEU A 196 13.98 -2.56 14.31
N ALA A 197 14.71 -1.66 13.65
CA ALA A 197 14.67 -1.57 12.19
C ALA A 197 15.09 -2.89 11.51
N THR A 198 16.13 -3.54 12.03
CA THR A 198 16.58 -4.84 11.51
C THR A 198 15.56 -5.93 11.79
N GLU A 199 14.99 -5.96 13.00
CA GLU A 199 13.97 -6.93 13.40
C GLU A 199 12.68 -6.78 12.58
N LEU A 200 12.19 -5.55 12.37
CA LEU A 200 11.05 -5.25 11.50
C LEU A 200 11.32 -5.63 10.04
N GLY A 201 12.56 -5.51 9.59
CA GLY A 201 12.98 -5.94 8.25
C GLY A 201 13.01 -7.46 8.09
N ALA A 202 13.28 -8.20 9.16
CA ALA A 202 13.30 -9.67 9.16
C ALA A 202 11.91 -10.30 9.22
N ILE A 203 10.92 -9.57 9.74
CA ILE A 203 9.54 -10.03 9.81
C ILE A 203 8.83 -9.74 8.49
N ASN A 204 8.44 -10.79 7.77
CA ASN A 204 7.49 -10.72 6.67
C ASN A 204 6.27 -11.57 7.03
N ILE A 205 5.07 -10.99 7.00
CA ILE A 205 3.84 -11.73 7.28
C ILE A 205 3.44 -12.48 6.00
N PRO A 206 3.47 -13.82 5.98
CA PRO A 206 3.36 -14.61 4.75
C PRO A 206 1.90 -14.85 4.34
N PHE A 207 1.15 -13.78 4.08
CA PHE A 207 -0.22 -13.89 3.60
C PHE A 207 -0.54 -12.79 2.58
N ASP A 208 -0.73 -13.19 1.33
CA ASP A 208 -1.10 -12.33 0.21
C ASP A 208 -2.05 -13.05 -0.76
N ALA A 209 -2.30 -12.46 -1.93
CA ALA A 209 -3.20 -13.03 -2.94
C ALA A 209 -2.73 -14.38 -3.50
N THR A 210 -1.41 -14.65 -3.50
CA THR A 210 -0.83 -15.91 -3.99
C THR A 210 -1.21 -17.07 -3.07
N ASN A 211 -1.44 -16.82 -1.77
CA ASN A 211 -1.95 -17.82 -0.84
C ASN A 211 -3.37 -18.29 -1.19
N LEU A 212 -4.09 -17.62 -2.09
CA LEU A 212 -5.44 -18.00 -2.52
C LEU A 212 -5.42 -18.90 -3.77
N GLU A 213 -4.30 -18.92 -4.49
CA GLU A 213 -4.14 -19.66 -5.73
C GLU A 213 -4.25 -21.18 -5.50
N GLY A 214 -4.99 -21.86 -6.35
CA GLY A 214 -5.18 -23.31 -6.26
C GLY A 214 -6.04 -23.80 -5.10
N LYS A 215 -6.47 -22.94 -4.17
CA LYS A 215 -7.23 -23.31 -2.96
C LYS A 215 -8.75 -23.23 -3.11
N GLN A 216 -9.24 -23.06 -4.34
CA GLN A 216 -10.67 -23.00 -4.66
C GLN A 216 -11.47 -22.04 -3.76
N VAL A 217 -10.91 -20.88 -3.42
CA VAL A 217 -11.57 -19.89 -2.52
C VAL A 217 -12.98 -19.50 -2.97
N GLY A 218 -13.29 -19.61 -4.27
CA GLY A 218 -14.62 -19.35 -4.82
C GLY A 218 -15.72 -20.32 -4.38
N SER A 219 -15.38 -21.48 -3.80
CA SER A 219 -16.36 -22.42 -3.22
C SER A 219 -16.57 -22.22 -1.72
N LEU A 220 -15.81 -21.33 -1.07
CA LEU A 220 -16.02 -20.99 0.34
C LEU A 220 -17.36 -20.27 0.53
N PRO A 221 -18.00 -20.40 1.71
CA PRO A 221 -19.17 -19.60 2.06
C PRO A 221 -18.89 -18.12 1.84
N GLY A 222 -19.82 -17.39 1.24
CA GLY A 222 -19.60 -15.99 0.83
C GLY A 222 -19.15 -15.06 1.97
N ARG A 223 -19.52 -15.35 3.21
CA ARG A 223 -19.01 -14.66 4.41
C ARG A 223 -17.51 -14.90 4.61
N VAL A 224 -17.09 -16.16 4.59
CA VAL A 224 -15.68 -16.57 4.80
C VAL A 224 -14.82 -16.06 3.65
N LEU A 225 -15.29 -16.14 2.40
CA LEU A 225 -14.59 -15.56 1.25
C LEU A 225 -14.33 -14.06 1.43
N ARG A 226 -15.33 -13.28 1.88
CA ARG A 226 -15.13 -11.85 2.16
C ARG A 226 -14.12 -11.62 3.28
N GLN A 227 -14.15 -12.44 4.34
CA GLN A 227 -13.18 -12.36 5.43
C GLN A 227 -11.76 -12.68 4.94
N VAL A 228 -11.58 -13.71 4.11
CA VAL A 228 -10.28 -14.03 3.50
C VAL A 228 -9.76 -12.84 2.69
N LEU A 229 -10.57 -12.25 1.81
CA LEU A 229 -10.15 -11.12 0.96
C LEU A 229 -9.84 -9.85 1.78
N ALA A 230 -10.65 -9.56 2.79
CA ALA A 230 -10.41 -8.45 3.71
C ALA A 230 -9.10 -8.65 4.49
N TYR A 231 -8.90 -9.85 5.04
CA TYR A 231 -7.68 -10.22 5.75
C TYR A 231 -6.44 -10.16 4.85
N THR A 232 -6.51 -10.64 3.60
CA THR A 232 -5.44 -10.48 2.61
C THR A 232 -5.04 -9.02 2.43
N THR A 233 -6.02 -8.13 2.26
CA THR A 233 -5.76 -6.69 2.08
C THR A 233 -5.13 -6.08 3.34
N ALA A 234 -5.68 -6.43 4.51
CA ALA A 234 -5.22 -5.93 5.79
C ALA A 234 -3.77 -6.34 6.10
N VAL A 235 -3.40 -7.60 5.83
CA VAL A 235 -2.02 -8.09 6.00
C VAL A 235 -1.05 -7.38 5.05
N GLN A 236 -1.46 -7.14 3.80
CA GLN A 236 -0.62 -6.39 2.86
C GLN A 236 -0.38 -4.95 3.31
N ASP A 237 -1.42 -4.27 3.79
CA ASP A 237 -1.30 -2.90 4.29
C ASP A 237 -0.49 -2.83 5.60
N LEU A 238 -0.62 -3.85 6.45
CA LEU A 238 0.23 -4.01 7.63
C LEU A 238 1.71 -4.17 7.25
N ASN A 239 2.04 -5.02 6.26
CA ASN A 239 3.42 -5.16 5.76
C ASN A 239 3.98 -3.84 5.21
N LYS A 240 3.19 -3.08 4.43
CA LYS A 240 3.59 -1.74 3.94
C LYS A 240 3.83 -0.76 5.08
N THR A 241 2.94 -0.73 6.08
CA THR A 241 3.02 0.18 7.22
C THR A 241 4.24 -0.14 8.09
N LYS A 242 4.50 -1.43 8.33
CA LYS A 242 5.72 -1.95 8.97
C LYS A 242 6.97 -1.51 8.21
N ASP A 243 7.00 -1.63 6.90
CA ASP A 243 8.16 -1.23 6.09
C ASP A 243 8.37 0.30 6.10
N SER A 244 7.30 1.08 6.13
CA SER A 244 7.38 2.53 6.34
C SER A 244 7.98 2.85 7.72
N LEU A 245 7.51 2.19 8.78
CA LEU A 245 8.05 2.36 10.13
C LEU A 245 9.54 2.00 10.20
N LYS A 246 9.94 0.88 9.57
CA LYS A 246 11.34 0.49 9.43
C LYS A 246 12.19 1.61 8.84
N ASN A 247 11.75 2.20 7.73
CA ASN A 247 12.49 3.26 7.05
C ASN A 247 12.62 4.51 7.92
N VAL A 248 11.57 4.86 8.68
CA VAL A 248 11.64 5.97 9.65
C VAL A 248 12.66 5.65 10.74
N PHE A 249 12.64 4.44 11.33
CA PHE A 249 13.61 4.03 12.35
C PHE A 249 15.05 4.09 11.84
N SER A 250 15.32 3.59 10.62
CA SER A 250 16.67 3.62 10.05
C SER A 250 17.24 5.03 9.90
N ALA A 251 16.40 6.05 9.68
CA ALA A 251 16.82 7.45 9.57
C ALA A 251 16.77 8.22 10.89
N ALA A 252 16.11 7.68 11.92
CA ALA A 252 15.74 8.44 13.11
C ALA A 252 16.75 8.39 14.26
N GLN A 253 17.76 7.50 14.24
CA GLN A 253 18.66 7.32 15.39
C GLN A 253 19.36 8.62 15.83
N ALA A 254 20.15 9.21 14.93
CA ALA A 254 20.88 10.45 15.22
C ALA A 254 19.98 11.62 15.68
N PRO A 255 18.85 11.91 15.00
CA PRO A 255 17.99 12.99 15.46
C PRO A 255 17.31 12.68 16.80
N VAL A 256 16.89 11.44 17.06
CA VAL A 256 16.27 11.06 18.34
C VAL A 256 17.27 11.17 19.50
N GLU A 257 18.50 10.69 19.33
CA GLU A 257 19.57 10.86 20.33
C GLU A 257 19.88 12.34 20.58
N LYS A 258 19.85 13.17 19.52
CA LYS A 258 19.95 14.63 19.66
C LYS A 258 18.77 15.20 20.46
N ALA A 259 17.53 14.77 20.19
CA ALA A 259 16.34 15.26 20.89
C ALA A 259 16.41 15.01 22.40
N TRP A 260 16.85 13.82 22.83
CA TRP A 260 16.97 13.51 24.25
C TRP A 260 18.09 14.29 24.93
N LYS A 261 19.22 14.49 24.25
CA LYS A 261 20.29 15.38 24.76
C LYS A 261 19.78 16.80 24.92
N GLU A 262 19.04 17.33 23.95
CA GLU A 262 18.46 18.67 24.02
C GLU A 262 17.30 18.77 25.03
N GLN A 263 16.67 17.65 25.39
CA GLN A 263 15.66 17.63 26.45
C GLN A 263 16.31 17.78 27.84
N ASP A 264 17.43 17.10 28.07
CA ASP A 264 18.15 17.14 29.34
C ASP A 264 19.01 18.42 29.44
N GLU A 265 19.58 18.87 28.32
CA GLU A 265 20.34 20.11 28.17
C GLU A 265 19.68 21.01 27.11
N PRO A 266 18.65 21.78 27.48
CA PRO A 266 17.93 22.63 26.53
C PRO A 266 18.86 23.64 25.87
N VAL A 267 18.77 23.72 24.54
CA VAL A 267 19.51 24.67 23.71
C VAL A 267 18.58 25.54 22.90
N VAL A 268 18.94 26.80 22.76
CA VAL A 268 18.23 27.75 21.90
C VAL A 268 18.57 27.46 20.45
N ASN A 269 17.75 26.62 19.81
CA ASN A 269 17.87 26.25 18.41
C ASN A 269 17.35 27.32 17.44
N PHE A 270 16.44 28.18 17.89
CA PHE A 270 15.77 29.16 17.05
C PHE A 270 15.74 30.54 17.69
N SER A 271 15.68 31.56 16.86
CA SER A 271 15.41 32.94 17.27
C SER A 271 14.35 33.55 16.36
N VAL A 272 13.62 34.53 16.87
CA VAL A 272 12.76 35.39 16.04
C VAL A 272 13.56 36.62 15.64
N VAL A 273 13.70 36.87 14.34
CA VAL A 273 14.25 38.12 13.82
C VAL A 273 13.14 39.05 13.36
N PHE A 274 13.34 40.33 13.59
CA PHE A 274 12.40 41.37 13.17
C PHE A 274 12.97 42.14 11.98
N ARG A 275 12.11 42.41 10.99
CA ARG A 275 12.46 43.25 9.83
C ARG A 275 11.34 44.23 9.51
N ARG A 276 11.69 45.40 9.02
CA ARG A 276 10.73 46.28 8.34
C ARG A 276 10.46 45.78 6.92
N ASP A 277 9.20 45.75 6.55
CA ASP A 277 8.70 45.53 5.19
C ASP A 277 7.69 46.64 4.87
N GLY A 278 8.20 47.74 4.30
CA GLY A 278 7.48 49.01 4.25
C GLY A 278 7.15 49.53 5.65
N ASP A 279 5.87 49.82 5.89
CA ASP A 279 5.35 50.31 7.17
C ASP A 279 5.08 49.20 8.20
N LYS A 280 5.25 47.92 7.83
CA LYS A 280 4.97 46.77 8.69
C LYS A 280 6.26 46.16 9.23
N THR A 281 6.22 45.68 10.47
CA THR A 281 7.28 44.84 11.02
C THR A 281 6.88 43.37 10.89
N ILE A 282 7.74 42.57 10.27
CA ILE A 282 7.56 41.12 10.14
C ILE A 282 8.50 40.43 11.13
N ALA A 283 7.95 39.47 11.87
CA ALA A 283 8.68 38.54 12.71
C ALA A 283 8.88 37.23 11.93
N GLU A 284 10.13 36.75 11.86
CA GLU A 284 10.50 35.53 11.16
C GLU A 284 11.21 34.59 12.14
N LEU A 285 10.72 33.37 12.29
CA LEU A 285 11.42 32.33 13.05
C LEU A 285 12.57 31.78 12.20
N VAL A 286 13.79 31.87 12.72
CA VAL A 286 15.01 31.49 12.02
C VAL A 286 15.86 30.55 12.88
N PRO A 287 16.46 29.49 12.31
CA PRO A 287 17.38 28.63 13.04
C PRO A 287 18.68 29.37 13.38
N ASN A 288 19.19 29.11 14.59
CA ASN A 288 20.50 29.57 15.01
C ASN A 288 21.57 28.66 14.39
N LYS A 289 22.59 29.24 13.74
CA LYS A 289 23.68 28.46 13.14
C LYS A 289 24.44 27.66 14.21
N ALA A 290 24.68 28.28 15.36
CA ALA A 290 25.27 27.66 16.53
C ALA A 290 24.28 27.75 17.70
N PRO A 291 23.50 26.69 17.99
CA PRO A 291 22.66 26.65 19.17
C PRO A 291 23.49 26.84 20.45
N PHE A 292 22.92 27.52 21.43
CA PHE A 292 23.57 27.83 22.70
C PHE A 292 22.70 27.40 23.89
N PRO A 293 23.29 27.10 25.06
CA PRO A 293 22.55 26.56 26.20
C PRO A 293 21.50 27.53 26.73
N PHE A 294 20.31 27.01 26.99
CA PHE A 294 19.21 27.72 27.64
C PHE A 294 19.50 27.88 29.15
N GLY A 295 19.04 28.98 29.74
CA GLY A 295 19.24 29.27 31.17
C GLY A 295 20.66 29.67 31.60
N LYS A 296 21.61 29.79 30.66
CA LYS A 296 22.97 30.32 30.89
C LYS A 296 23.14 31.71 30.26
N ASP A 297 24.32 32.31 30.39
CA ASP A 297 24.65 33.57 29.71
C ASP A 297 24.51 33.43 28.19
N TRP A 298 23.45 34.01 27.62
CA TRP A 298 23.28 33.99 26.16
C TRP A 298 24.20 35.00 25.48
N PRO A 299 24.71 34.67 24.28
CA PRO A 299 25.60 35.54 23.54
C PRO A 299 24.91 36.86 23.17
N ALA A 300 25.67 37.97 23.22
CA ALA A 300 25.19 39.28 22.80
C ALA A 300 25.01 39.37 21.27
N LYS A 301 25.79 38.60 20.51
CA LYS A 301 25.70 38.48 19.05
C LYS A 301 25.87 37.03 18.63
N TYR A 302 25.09 36.59 17.66
CA TYR A 302 25.14 35.21 17.16
C TYR A 302 24.64 35.13 15.72
N SER A 303 25.05 34.10 14.99
CA SER A 303 24.66 33.91 13.60
C SER A 303 23.35 33.13 13.49
N VAL A 304 22.43 33.65 12.69
CA VAL A 304 21.16 33.01 12.32
C VAL A 304 21.18 32.67 10.83
N THR A 305 20.55 31.57 10.47
CA THR A 305 20.40 31.17 9.07
C THR A 305 19.03 31.60 8.58
N ARG A 306 18.98 32.44 7.54
CA ARG A 306 17.74 32.98 6.96
C ARG A 306 17.53 32.44 5.57
N ILE A 307 16.27 32.27 5.17
CA ILE A 307 15.94 31.92 3.79
C ILE A 307 15.59 33.20 3.04
N GLU A 308 16.45 33.63 2.13
CA GLU A 308 16.20 34.78 1.28
C GLU A 308 15.69 34.31 -0.08
N ARG A 309 14.47 34.74 -0.46
CA ARG A 309 13.94 34.52 -1.81
C ARG A 309 14.53 35.55 -2.75
N SER A 310 15.32 35.06 -3.70
CA SER A 310 15.78 35.83 -4.87
C SER A 310 15.00 35.40 -6.12
N GLN A 311 15.13 36.15 -7.22
CA GLN A 311 14.56 35.75 -8.52
C GLN A 311 15.12 34.40 -9.04
N GLN A 312 16.21 33.90 -8.45
CA GLN A 312 16.85 32.63 -8.79
C GLN A 312 16.49 31.48 -7.83
N GLY A 313 15.55 31.71 -6.91
CA GLY A 313 15.11 30.74 -5.90
C GLY A 313 15.41 31.17 -4.47
N ALA A 314 15.02 30.31 -3.52
CA ALA A 314 15.29 30.47 -2.10
C ALA A 314 16.72 30.04 -1.78
N LYS A 315 17.51 30.91 -1.13
CA LYS A 315 18.87 30.61 -0.66
C LYS A 315 18.98 30.81 0.84
N GLU A 316 19.69 29.90 1.51
CA GLU A 316 20.08 30.07 2.90
C GLU A 316 21.24 31.07 3.00
N VAL A 317 21.04 32.12 3.78
CA VAL A 317 22.00 33.20 4.01
C VAL A 317 22.25 33.31 5.51
N GLU A 318 23.51 33.25 5.89
CA GLU A 318 23.93 33.45 7.28
C GLU A 318 24.03 34.94 7.57
N LYS A 319 23.39 35.38 8.66
CA LYS A 319 23.47 36.77 9.11
C LYS A 319 23.82 36.80 10.59
N GLU A 320 24.71 37.71 10.96
CA GLU A 320 24.96 38.03 12.36
C GLU A 320 23.79 38.86 12.88
N ALA A 321 23.22 38.43 14.01
CA ALA A 321 22.15 39.12 14.69
C ALA A 321 22.60 39.52 16.09
N THR A 322 22.18 40.71 16.52
CA THR A 322 22.38 41.19 17.89
C THR A 322 21.20 40.75 18.74
N ARG A 323 21.47 40.15 19.90
CA ARG A 323 20.44 39.72 20.85
C ARG A 323 19.67 40.94 21.34
N TRP A 324 18.37 40.94 21.12
CA TRP A 324 17.50 41.95 21.70
C TRP A 324 17.38 41.77 23.22
N THR A 325 17.52 42.85 23.97
CA THR A 325 17.47 42.84 25.44
C THR A 325 16.47 43.83 26.01
N LYS A 326 16.29 44.99 25.37
CA LYS A 326 15.31 46.03 25.69
C LYS A 326 15.25 47.07 24.57
N GLY A 327 14.18 47.86 24.55
CA GLY A 327 14.03 48.98 23.62
C GLY A 327 13.33 48.61 22.32
N ASP A 328 13.36 49.52 21.36
CA ASP A 328 12.60 49.38 20.12
C ASP A 328 13.24 48.33 19.18
N LEU A 329 12.40 47.51 18.55
CA LEU A 329 12.81 46.38 17.69
C LEU A 329 13.26 46.82 16.29
N ALA A 330 13.21 48.13 16.02
CA ALA A 330 13.28 48.69 14.69
C ALA A 330 14.36 49.77 14.57
N GLY A 331 15.63 49.35 14.56
CA GLY A 331 16.78 50.23 14.29
C GLY A 331 18.00 49.50 13.74
N GLY A 332 18.35 49.77 12.48
CA GLY A 332 19.65 49.54 11.83
C GLY A 332 20.11 48.08 11.67
N ASP A 333 20.37 47.42 12.79
CA ASP A 333 21.00 46.10 12.85
C ASP A 333 19.95 44.99 12.98
N LEU A 334 20.27 43.80 12.47
CA LEU A 334 19.40 42.62 12.60
C LEU A 334 19.30 42.24 14.09
N GLN A 335 18.15 42.46 14.69
CA GLN A 335 17.88 42.07 16.08
C GLN A 335 17.18 40.71 16.13
N ALA A 336 17.63 39.86 17.05
CA ALA A 336 17.08 38.52 17.26
C ALA A 336 16.66 38.33 18.71
N LEU A 337 15.48 37.72 18.90
CA LEU A 337 14.96 37.28 20.18
C LEU A 337 15.11 35.75 20.27
N PRO A 338 15.97 35.23 21.16
CA PRO A 338 16.05 33.80 21.46
C PRO A 338 14.68 33.23 21.82
N VAL A 339 14.32 32.11 21.22
CA VAL A 339 13.03 31.45 21.49
C VAL A 339 13.22 30.36 22.54
N ASP A 340 12.26 30.24 23.45
CA ASP A 340 12.23 29.17 24.44
C ASP A 340 12.22 27.80 23.71
N PRO A 341 13.20 26.92 23.97
CA PRO A 341 13.28 25.60 23.33
C PRO A 341 11.98 24.78 23.44
N GLN A 342 11.25 24.90 24.55
CA GLN A 342 9.99 24.18 24.75
C GLN A 342 8.89 24.64 23.80
N SER A 343 8.88 25.92 23.42
CA SER A 343 7.89 26.48 22.50
C SER A 343 8.12 26.08 21.03
N VAL A 344 9.33 25.59 20.71
CA VAL A 344 9.73 25.16 19.36
C VAL A 344 10.04 23.66 19.27
N ALA A 345 9.77 22.89 20.33
CA ALA A 345 9.93 21.43 20.38
C ALA A 345 9.28 20.70 19.19
N GLY A 346 8.14 21.19 18.70
CA GLY A 346 7.45 20.63 17.52
C GLY A 346 8.22 20.81 16.19
N LEU A 347 9.23 21.67 16.16
CA LEU A 347 10.10 21.96 15.01
C LEU A 347 11.50 21.35 15.16
N THR A 348 11.78 20.69 16.29
CA THR A 348 13.06 20.02 16.55
C THR A 348 12.94 18.51 16.32
N SER A 349 14.04 17.80 16.57
CA SER A 349 14.09 16.35 16.48
C SER A 349 13.14 15.62 17.45
N GLU A 350 12.54 16.31 18.43
CA GLU A 350 11.53 15.74 19.32
C GLU A 350 10.27 15.30 18.57
N GLN A 351 9.92 16.01 17.48
CA GLN A 351 8.83 15.62 16.60
C GLN A 351 9.03 14.22 16.01
N ILE A 352 10.28 13.79 15.81
CA ILE A 352 10.60 12.46 15.28
C ILE A 352 10.29 11.39 16.33
N VAL A 353 10.57 11.64 17.61
CA VAL A 353 10.20 10.74 18.72
C VAL A 353 8.69 10.56 18.80
N LEU A 354 7.93 11.65 18.69
CA LEU A 354 6.46 11.61 18.67
C LEU A 354 5.92 10.86 17.46
N LYS A 355 6.49 11.09 16.26
CA LYS A 355 6.14 10.37 15.04
C LYS A 355 6.42 8.87 15.16
N LEU A 356 7.56 8.46 15.73
CA LEU A 356 7.89 7.06 15.97
C LEU A 356 6.91 6.39 16.93
N ARG A 357 6.60 7.05 18.06
CA ARG A 357 5.61 6.53 19.04
C ARG A 357 4.22 6.42 18.42
N GLY A 358 3.80 7.43 17.66
CA GLY A 358 2.54 7.42 16.92
C GLY A 358 2.47 6.25 15.95
N ALA A 359 3.49 6.07 15.10
CA ALA A 359 3.52 4.99 14.13
C ALA A 359 3.54 3.59 14.77
N ILE A 360 4.26 3.40 15.89
CA ILE A 360 4.17 2.13 16.66
C ILE A 360 2.75 1.91 17.16
N ARG A 361 2.14 2.94 17.75
CA ARG A 361 0.77 2.85 18.28
C ARG A 361 -0.23 2.50 17.17
N ASP A 362 -0.10 3.12 16.01
CA ASP A 362 -0.99 2.88 14.87
C ASP A 362 -0.89 1.41 14.40
N ILE A 363 0.32 0.84 14.31
CA ILE A 363 0.48 -0.58 14.00
C ILE A 363 -0.08 -1.47 15.12
N ASN A 364 0.15 -1.12 16.38
CA ASN A 364 -0.41 -1.87 17.51
C ASN A 364 -1.95 -1.85 17.52
N GLN A 365 -2.56 -0.74 17.12
CA GLN A 365 -4.02 -0.63 16.95
C GLN A 365 -4.52 -1.45 15.76
N LEU A 366 -3.77 -1.52 14.66
CA LEU A 366 -4.09 -2.44 13.55
C LEU A 366 -4.05 -3.90 14.03
N LEU A 367 -3.01 -4.29 14.76
CA LEU A 367 -2.82 -5.66 15.24
C LEU A 367 -3.83 -6.08 16.31
N ASN A 368 -4.00 -5.26 17.35
CA ASN A 368 -4.77 -5.61 18.55
C ASN A 368 -6.18 -4.99 18.59
N GLY A 369 -6.49 -4.13 17.62
CA GLY A 369 -7.72 -3.37 17.59
C GLY A 369 -7.64 -2.06 18.37
N ASN A 370 -8.62 -1.20 18.15
CA ASN A 370 -8.79 0.02 18.93
C ASN A 370 -9.81 -0.23 20.05
N LYS A 371 -9.36 -0.15 21.30
CA LYS A 371 -10.23 -0.26 22.49
C LYS A 371 -10.37 1.08 23.24
N ASP A 372 -9.66 2.10 22.78
CA ASP A 372 -9.54 3.39 23.47
C ASP A 372 -10.78 4.27 23.21
N ASN A 373 -11.51 4.02 22.11
CA ASN A 373 -12.69 4.76 21.74
C ASN A 373 -13.85 3.82 21.37
N PRO A 374 -14.93 3.75 22.18
CA PRO A 374 -16.10 2.92 21.89
C PRO A 374 -16.77 3.22 20.55
N ALA A 375 -16.65 4.45 20.03
CA ALA A 375 -17.23 4.83 18.75
C ALA A 375 -16.46 4.28 17.53
N THR A 376 -15.22 3.84 17.72
CA THR A 376 -14.34 3.33 16.66
C THR A 376 -13.70 2.01 17.08
N GLU A 377 -14.41 1.22 17.89
CA GLU A 377 -13.90 -0.04 18.40
C GLU A 377 -13.69 -1.03 17.25
N THR A 378 -12.48 -1.60 17.18
CA THR A 378 -12.15 -2.61 16.18
C THR A 378 -11.51 -3.83 16.86
N PRO A 379 -11.76 -5.06 16.36
CA PRO A 379 -11.23 -6.27 16.96
C PRO A 379 -9.71 -6.48 16.74
N GLY A 380 -9.15 -5.91 15.67
CA GLY A 380 -7.74 -6.04 15.29
C GLY A 380 -7.44 -7.26 14.42
N LEU A 381 -6.37 -7.17 13.63
CA LEU A 381 -5.98 -8.20 12.66
C LEU A 381 -5.65 -9.55 13.31
N LEU A 382 -5.08 -9.57 14.52
CA LEU A 382 -4.78 -10.82 15.23
C LEU A 382 -6.08 -11.59 15.51
N LYS A 383 -7.07 -10.90 16.08
CA LYS A 383 -8.38 -11.50 16.37
C LYS A 383 -9.14 -11.88 15.10
N GLU A 384 -9.13 -11.01 14.08
CA GLU A 384 -9.75 -11.29 12.79
C GLU A 384 -9.14 -12.53 12.12
N GLY A 385 -7.82 -12.69 12.20
CA GLY A 385 -7.11 -13.87 11.70
C GLY A 385 -7.46 -15.13 12.48
N ASP A 386 -7.58 -15.05 13.82
CA ASP A 386 -7.96 -16.21 14.64
C ASP A 386 -9.40 -16.64 14.34
N ASP A 387 -10.31 -15.68 14.25
CA ASP A 387 -11.71 -15.91 13.90
C ASP A 387 -11.81 -16.51 12.48
N LEU A 388 -11.05 -16.00 11.51
CA LEU A 388 -10.99 -16.55 10.16
C LEU A 388 -10.42 -17.98 10.14
N ALA A 389 -9.32 -18.24 10.85
CA ALA A 389 -8.73 -19.57 10.95
C ALA A 389 -9.74 -20.57 11.54
N ASN A 390 -10.50 -20.16 12.56
CA ASN A 390 -11.53 -21.00 13.18
C ASN A 390 -12.71 -21.28 12.25
N GLU A 391 -13.15 -20.31 11.42
CA GLU A 391 -14.19 -20.55 10.41
C GLU A 391 -13.71 -21.48 9.29
N LEU A 392 -12.47 -21.30 8.82
CA LEU A 392 -11.85 -22.20 7.85
C LEU A 392 -11.69 -23.62 8.41
N HIS A 393 -11.32 -23.73 9.68
CA HIS A 393 -11.24 -25.00 10.39
C HIS A 393 -12.60 -25.72 10.40
N LYS A 394 -13.68 -25.03 10.77
CA LYS A 394 -15.04 -25.62 10.75
C LYS A 394 -15.40 -26.18 9.38
N ILE A 395 -15.10 -25.45 8.31
CA ILE A 395 -15.33 -25.92 6.93
C ILE A 395 -14.51 -27.18 6.65
N SER A 396 -13.23 -27.20 7.07
CA SER A 396 -12.34 -28.33 6.85
C SER A 396 -12.79 -29.63 7.54
N LEU A 397 -13.58 -29.51 8.62
CA LEU A 397 -14.11 -30.63 9.39
C LEU A 397 -15.34 -31.30 8.77
N HIS A 398 -15.95 -30.71 7.73
CA HIS A 398 -17.12 -31.28 7.04
C HIS A 398 -16.71 -32.39 6.04
N ARG A 399 -15.67 -33.15 6.40
CA ARG A 399 -15.01 -34.16 5.58
C ARG A 399 -15.81 -35.46 5.48
#